data_AF-A0A7W1UYH9-F1
#
_entry.id   AF-A0A7W1UYH9-F1
#
_cell.length_a   1.000
_cell.length_b   1.000
_cell.length_c   1.000
_cell.angle_alpha   90.00
_cell.angle_beta   90.00
_cell.angle_gamma   90.00
#
_symmetry.space_group_name_H-M   'P 1'
#
loop_
_entity.id
_entity.type
_entity.pdbx_description
1 polymer ?
#
loop_
_entity_poly.entity_id
_entity_poly.type
_entity_poly.pdbx_seq_one_letter_code
_entity_poly.pdbx_strand_id
1 'polypeptide(L)'
;MIKHSNKIAIVGLGPKGLYGLERILAQINANPISETVEIHLFNKTKYLGAGDVYRSDQPSYLLMNFSNAFIQMWPEEFPPPIIKN
;
A
#
# COMPACT_ATOMS: atom_id res chain seq x y z
N MET A 1 -33.37 -3.00 0.93
CA MET A 1 -32.42 -2.83 -0.18
C MET A 1 -31.11 -3.50 0.20
N ILE A 2 -30.64 -4.47 -0.57
CA ILE A 2 -29.29 -5.03 -0.38
C ILE A 2 -28.34 -4.04 -1.06
N LYS A 3 -27.47 -3.36 -0.29
CA LYS A 3 -26.46 -2.46 -0.84
C LYS A 3 -25.34 -3.33 -1.39
N HIS A 4 -25.13 -3.35 -2.71
CA HIS A 4 -23.97 -4.02 -3.29
C HIS A 4 -22.71 -3.25 -2.88
N SER A 5 -21.72 -3.94 -2.29
CA SER A 5 -20.42 -3.35 -1.98
C SER A 5 -19.41 -3.76 -3.02
N ASN A 6 -18.62 -2.79 -3.49
CA ASN A 6 -17.48 -3.04 -4.35
C ASN A 6 -16.34 -3.61 -3.50
N LYS A 7 -15.87 -4.81 -3.83
CA LYS A 7 -14.84 -5.51 -3.06
C LYS A 7 -13.53 -5.53 -3.83
N ILE A 8 -12.47 -5.05 -3.20
CA ILE A 8 -11.12 -5.03 -3.76
C ILE A 8 -10.23 -5.91 -2.89
N ALA A 9 -9.56 -6.89 -3.49
CA ALA A 9 -8.57 -7.70 -2.82
C ALA A 9 -7.15 -7.27 -3.27
N ILE A 10 -6.30 -6.92 -2.30
CA ILE A 10 -4.88 -6.67 -2.53
C ILE A 10 -4.12 -7.88 -1.99
N VAL A 11 -3.59 -8.70 -2.90
CA VAL A 11 -2.81 -9.91 -2.57
C VAL A 11 -1.33 -9.58 -2.64
N GLY A 12 -0.68 -9.55 -1.47
CA GLY A 12 0.70 -9.11 -1.29
C GLY A 12 0.75 -7.63 -0.91
N LEU A 13 1.01 -7.35 0.38
CA LEU A 13 1.15 -6.01 0.91
C LEU A 13 2.63 -5.68 1.20
N GLY A 14 3.49 -5.90 0.20
CA GLY A 14 4.83 -5.30 0.16
C GLY A 14 4.76 -3.85 -0.38
N PRO A 15 5.88 -3.27 -0.86
CA PRO A 15 5.91 -1.86 -1.25
C PRO A 15 4.90 -1.53 -2.36
N LYS A 16 4.76 -2.40 -3.35
CA LYS A 16 3.81 -2.23 -4.46
C LYS A 16 2.35 -2.34 -3.99
N GLY A 17 2.06 -3.25 -3.08
CA GLY A 17 0.71 -3.39 -2.52
C GLY A 17 0.33 -2.18 -1.69
N LEU A 18 1.27 -1.67 -0.89
CA LEU A 18 1.07 -0.43 -0.14
C LEU A 18 0.87 0.78 -1.06
N TYR A 19 1.66 0.90 -2.14
CA TYR A 19 1.47 1.96 -3.14
C TYR A 19 0.08 1.86 -3.78
N GLY A 20 -0.34 0.66 -4.20
CA GLY A 20 -1.67 0.45 -4.77
C GLY A 20 -2.79 0.82 -3.79
N LEU A 21 -2.68 0.41 -2.52
CA LEU A 21 -3.62 0.78 -1.47
C LEU A 21 -3.70 2.30 -1.32
N GLU A 22 -2.56 2.95 -1.19
CA GLU A 22 -2.47 4.40 -1.00
C GLU A 22 -3.10 5.14 -2.19
N ARG A 23 -2.84 4.72 -3.44
CA ARG A 23 -3.46 5.30 -4.64
C ARG A 23 -4.97 5.12 -4.69
N ILE A 24 -5.49 3.94 -4.31
CA ILE A 24 -6.94 3.71 -4.22
C ILE A 24 -7.55 4.68 -3.20
N LEU A 25 -6.96 4.78 -2.01
CA LEU A 25 -7.50 5.66 -0.98
C LEU A 25 -7.43 7.12 -1.41
N ALA A 26 -6.31 7.58 -1.99
CA ALA A 26 -6.14 8.95 -2.45
C ALA A 26 -7.20 9.33 -3.49
N GLN A 27 -7.53 8.42 -4.41
CA GLN A 27 -8.59 8.63 -5.40
C GLN A 27 -9.98 8.69 -4.78
N ILE A 28 -10.29 7.80 -3.83
CA ILE A 28 -11.58 7.84 -3.10
C ILE A 28 -11.71 9.12 -2.28
N ASN A 29 -10.61 9.60 -1.67
CA ASN A 29 -10.61 10.84 -0.90
C ASN A 29 -10.81 12.08 -1.79
N ALA A 30 -10.17 12.11 -2.96
CA ALA A 30 -10.33 13.20 -3.92
C ALA A 30 -11.67 13.17 -4.67
N ASN A 31 -12.23 11.98 -4.87
CA ASN A 31 -13.49 11.76 -5.58
C ASN A 31 -14.43 10.91 -4.70
N PRO A 32 -15.10 11.53 -3.71
CA PRO A 32 -15.98 10.80 -2.80
C PRO A 32 -17.08 10.04 -3.54
N ILE A 33 -17.22 8.77 -3.20
CA ILE A 33 -18.23 7.86 -3.75
C ILE A 33 -19.36 7.63 -2.74
N SER A 34 -20.54 7.26 -3.22
CA SER A 34 -21.73 7.01 -2.37
C SER A 34 -21.83 5.55 -1.91
N GLU A 35 -21.12 4.68 -2.60
CA GLU A 35 -21.03 3.25 -2.42
C GLU A 35 -20.02 2.90 -1.33
N THR A 36 -20.30 1.80 -0.62
CA THR A 36 -19.35 1.25 0.33
C THR A 36 -18.32 0.40 -0.44
N VAL A 37 -17.03 0.70 -0.27
CA VAL A 37 -15.92 -0.10 -0.79
C VAL A 37 -15.30 -0.90 0.36
N GLU A 38 -15.23 -2.22 0.18
CA GLU A 38 -14.49 -3.11 1.08
C GLU A 38 -13.11 -3.38 0.48
N ILE A 39 -12.05 -3.04 1.23
CA ILE A 39 -10.67 -3.33 0.82
C ILE A 39 -10.13 -4.44 1.72
N HIS A 40 -9.83 -5.59 1.12
CA HIS A 40 -9.32 -6.78 1.79
C HIS A 40 -7.81 -6.90 1.50
N LEU A 41 -7.00 -6.88 2.55
CA LEU A 41 -5.54 -6.95 2.45
C LEU A 41 -5.05 -8.35 2.84
N PHE A 42 -4.37 -9.03 1.93
CA PHE A 42 -3.77 -10.34 2.18
C PHE A 42 -2.26 -10.20 2.15
N ASN A 43 -1.59 -10.53 3.25
CA ASN A 43 -0.13 -10.52 3.31
C ASN A 43 0.39 -11.82 3.94
N LYS A 44 1.47 -12.37 3.35
CA LYS A 44 2.09 -13.60 3.81
C LYS A 44 2.81 -13.42 5.15
N THR A 45 3.40 -12.25 5.36
CA THR A 45 4.20 -11.95 6.56
C THR A 45 3.53 -10.88 7.41
N LYS A 46 4.04 -10.69 8.63
CA LYS A 46 3.63 -9.58 9.49
C LYS A 46 4.14 -8.21 9.02
N TYR A 47 5.06 -8.18 8.05
CA TYR A 47 5.72 -6.97 7.56
C TYR A 47 4.90 -6.31 6.45
N LEU A 48 3.89 -5.54 6.84
CA LEU A 48 3.07 -4.75 5.92
C LEU A 48 3.89 -3.59 5.32
N GLY A 49 3.72 -3.33 4.03
CA GLY A 49 4.44 -2.31 3.27
C GLY A 49 5.89 -2.67 2.94
N ALA A 50 6.58 -3.40 3.82
CA ALA A 50 7.96 -3.81 3.61
C ALA A 50 8.11 -5.12 2.81
N GLY A 51 7.16 -6.04 2.97
CA GLY A 51 7.25 -7.39 2.40
C GLY A 51 8.47 -8.17 2.92
N ASP A 52 8.90 -9.18 2.18
CA ASP A 52 10.05 -10.02 2.57
C ASP A 52 11.39 -9.29 2.43
N VAL A 53 11.50 -8.33 1.51
CA VAL A 53 12.78 -7.69 1.16
C VAL A 53 13.16 -6.58 2.13
N TYR A 54 12.21 -5.72 2.51
CA TYR A 54 12.49 -4.50 3.29
C TYR A 54 12.17 -4.64 4.78
N ARG A 55 11.98 -5.88 5.28
CA ARG A 55 11.69 -6.11 6.70
C ARG A 55 12.88 -5.72 7.58
N SER A 56 12.60 -5.08 8.71
CA SER A 56 13.61 -4.54 9.62
C SER A 56 14.34 -5.60 10.46
N ASP A 57 13.87 -6.84 10.45
CA ASP A 57 14.45 -7.98 11.17
C ASP A 57 15.33 -8.88 10.28
N GLN A 58 15.73 -8.41 9.10
CA GLN A 58 16.67 -9.17 8.26
C GLN A 58 18.01 -9.37 8.98
N PRO A 59 18.63 -10.56 8.86
CA PRO A 59 20.02 -10.74 9.26
C PRO A 59 20.94 -9.74 8.58
N SER A 60 21.96 -9.25 9.31
CA SER A 60 22.87 -8.20 8.83
C SER A 60 23.69 -8.56 7.59
N TYR A 61 23.79 -9.85 7.26
CA TYR A 61 24.48 -10.34 6.06
C TYR A 61 23.60 -10.33 4.80
N LEU A 62 22.30 -10.09 4.91
CA LEU A 62 21.41 -9.91 3.75
C LEU A 62 21.35 -8.42 3.38
N LEU A 63 22.44 -7.96 2.76
CA LEU A 63 22.57 -6.58 2.29
C LEU A 63 21.87 -6.39 0.94
N MET A 64 21.18 -5.26 0.79
CA MET A 64 20.58 -4.86 -0.48
C MET A 64 21.63 -4.25 -1.40
N ASN A 65 21.55 -4.54 -2.70
CA ASN A 65 22.38 -3.89 -3.72
C ASN A 65 21.99 -2.42 -3.96
N PHE A 66 20.89 -1.96 -3.37
CA PHE A 66 20.40 -0.59 -3.46
C PHE A 66 20.01 -0.12 -2.06
N SER A 67 20.49 1.06 -1.66
CA SER A 67 20.19 1.61 -0.34
C SER A 67 18.71 1.92 -0.20
N ASN A 68 18.10 1.48 0.90
CA ASN A 68 16.68 1.78 1.21
C ASN A 68 16.41 3.28 1.35
N ALA A 69 17.42 4.09 1.69
CA ALA A 69 17.30 5.53 1.78
C ALA A 69 16.89 6.21 0.46
N PHE A 70 17.10 5.54 -0.68
CA PHE A 70 16.72 6.03 -2.00
C PHE A 70 15.36 5.50 -2.47
N ILE A 71 14.66 4.71 -1.65
CA ILE A 71 13.34 4.19 -1.96
C ILE A 71 12.31 5.04 -1.23
N GLN A 72 11.41 5.68 -1.98
CA GLN A 72 10.27 6.40 -1.42
C GLN A 72 8.95 5.83 -1.92
N MET A 73 7.92 5.95 -1.09
CA MET A 73 6.54 5.60 -1.48
C MET A 73 5.73 6.80 -1.95
N TRP A 74 6.30 8.01 -1.95
CA TRP A 74 5.55 9.22 -2.21
C TRP A 74 5.42 9.49 -3.71
N PRO A 75 4.19 9.44 -4.24
CA PRO A 75 3.94 9.78 -5.62
C PRO A 75 3.98 11.29 -5.81
N GLU A 76 4.50 11.71 -6.96
CA GLU A 76 4.40 13.10 -7.43
C GLU A 76 3.09 13.33 -8.21
N GLU A 77 2.32 12.26 -8.46
CA GLU A 77 1.05 12.28 -9.18
C GLU A 77 -0.12 12.79 -8.32
N PHE A 78 -1.06 13.50 -8.95
CA PHE A 78 -2.34 13.86 -8.35
C PHE A 78 -3.33 12.67 -8.37
N PRO A 79 -4.21 12.53 -7.37
CA PRO A 79 -4.31 13.36 -6.16
C PRO A 79 -3.12 13.13 -5.21
N PRO A 80 -2.76 14.15 -4.41
CA PRO A 80 -1.64 14.04 -3.49
C PRO A 80 -1.87 12.89 -2.50
N PRO A 81 -0.80 12.31 -1.93
CA PRO A 81 -0.96 11.24 -0.96
C PRO A 81 -1.76 11.70 0.26
N ILE A 82 -2.57 10.79 0.81
CA ILE A 82 -3.43 11.09 1.97
C ILE A 82 -2.58 11.47 3.17
N ILE A 83 -1.50 10.71 3.38
CA ILE A 83 -0.54 10.96 4.45
C ILE A 83 0.57 11.83 3.87
N LYS A 84 0.85 12.95 4.53
CA LYS A 84 1.99 13.80 4.22
C LYS A 84 3.18 13.34 5.07
N ASN A 85 4.34 13.36 4.44
CA ASN A 85 5.62 13.03 5.06
C ASN A 85 6.14 14.17 5.94
#